data_AF-A0A537HXE4-F1
#
_entry.id   AF-A0A537HXE4-F1
#
_cell.length_a   1.000
_cell.length_b   1.000
_cell.length_c   1.000
_cell.angle_alpha   90.00
_cell.angle_beta   90.00
_cell.angle_gamma   90.00
#
_symmetry.space_group_name_H-M   'P 1'
#
loop_
_entity.id
_entity.type
_entity.pdbx_description
1 polymer ?
#
loop_
_entity_poly.entity_id
_entity_poly.type
_entity_poly.pdbx_seq_one_letter_code
_entity_poly.pdbx_strand_id
1 'polypeptide(L)' 'MKYSKNDAEGMKGDRSRNQDGQLRDKRDDTHMGTIEEKYNRDFGVRSDMDLGAFLDKNNIASLNDLIHSDLGKK' A
#
# COMPACT_ATOMS: atom_id res chain seq x y z
N MET A 1 -19.18 23.50 -4.88
CA MET A 1 -19.08 22.03 -4.81
C MET A 1 -18.55 21.68 -3.42
N LYS A 2 -19.42 21.17 -2.52
CA LYS A 2 -19.05 20.90 -1.12
C LYS A 2 -18.35 19.54 -1.04
N TYR A 3 -17.02 19.52 -1.09
CA TYR A 3 -16.28 18.31 -0.73
C TYR A 3 -16.40 18.12 0.78
N SER A 4 -16.90 16.95 1.19
CA SER A 4 -16.92 16.53 2.59
C SER A 4 -15.51 16.69 3.17
N LYS A 5 -15.40 17.47 4.25
CA LYS A 5 -14.14 17.87 4.86
C LYS A 5 -13.45 16.75 5.64
N ASN A 6 -14.08 15.60 5.79
CA ASN A 6 -13.57 14.53 6.65
C ASN A 6 -13.56 13.20 5.89
N ASP A 7 -12.49 12.45 6.09
CA ASP A 7 -12.38 11.06 5.67
C ASP A 7 -13.46 10.17 6.33
N ALA A 8 -13.64 8.96 5.78
CA ALA A 8 -14.67 8.03 6.27
C ALA A 8 -14.46 7.64 7.74
N GLU A 9 -15.54 7.23 8.40
CA GLU A 9 -15.51 6.76 9.79
C GLU A 9 -14.46 5.65 9.97
N GLY A 10 -13.55 5.84 10.93
CA GLY A 10 -12.41 4.94 11.18
C GLY A 10 -11.09 5.35 10.51
N MET A 11 -11.06 6.37 9.65
CA MET A 11 -9.81 6.93 9.12
C MET A 11 -9.16 7.90 10.12
N LYS A 12 -7.84 7.83 10.26
CA LYS A 12 -7.06 8.70 11.18
C LYS A 12 -6.80 10.09 10.57
N GLY A 13 -7.86 10.88 10.43
CA GLY A 13 -7.79 12.26 9.93
C GLY A 13 -7.58 12.34 8.42
N ASP A 14 -7.39 13.57 7.91
CA ASP A 14 -7.40 13.87 6.48
C ASP A 14 -6.16 13.32 5.76
N ARG A 15 -6.35 12.33 4.90
CA ARG A 15 -5.29 11.75 4.08
C ARG A 15 -5.10 12.50 2.77
N SER A 16 -3.84 12.57 2.32
CA SER A 16 -3.49 13.13 1.03
C SER A 16 -4.13 12.35 -0.12
N ARG A 17 -4.59 13.09 -1.13
CA ARG A 17 -5.24 12.58 -2.34
C ARG A 17 -4.40 12.85 -3.58
N ASN A 18 -4.60 12.07 -4.63
CA ASN A 18 -4.04 12.31 -5.96
C ASN A 18 -4.83 13.41 -6.71
N GLN A 19 -4.41 13.74 -7.93
CA GLN A 19 -5.05 14.79 -8.74
C GLN A 19 -6.52 14.49 -9.05
N ASP A 20 -6.89 13.21 -9.12
CA ASP A 20 -8.24 12.73 -9.37
C ASP A 20 -9.10 12.62 -8.09
N GLY A 21 -8.55 13.03 -6.93
CA GLY A 21 -9.25 13.06 -5.64
C GLY A 21 -9.32 11.70 -4.92
N GLN A 22 -8.70 10.66 -5.46
CA GLN A 22 -8.55 9.36 -4.80
C GLN A 22 -7.45 9.40 -3.74
N LEU A 23 -7.47 8.48 -2.78
CA LEU A 23 -6.41 8.37 -1.79
C LEU A 23 -5.09 8.00 -2.46
N ARG A 24 -4.00 8.65 -2.05
CA ARG A 24 -2.69 8.36 -2.63
C ARG A 24 -2.20 6.98 -2.19
N ASP A 25 -1.69 6.21 -3.15
CA ASP A 25 -1.05 4.93 -2.88
C ASP A 25 0.23 5.06 -2.08
N LYS A 26 0.70 3.91 -1.58
CA LYS A 26 2.02 3.80 -0.97
C LYS A 26 3.08 4.02 -2.05
N ARG A 27 4.17 4.72 -1.70
CA ARG A 27 5.26 4.98 -2.65
C ARG A 27 5.97 3.69 -3.06
N ASP A 28 6.26 3.60 -4.34
CA ASP A 28 6.88 2.44 -4.99
C ASP A 28 8.29 2.14 -4.49
N ASP A 29 9.04 3.17 -4.09
CA ASP A 29 10.40 3.10 -3.50
C ASP A 29 10.40 2.63 -2.03
N THR A 30 9.29 2.10 -1.52
CA THR A 30 9.26 1.51 -0.19
C THR A 30 9.88 0.12 -0.24
N HIS A 31 10.88 -0.13 0.59
CA HIS A 31 11.49 -1.45 0.73
C HIS A 31 10.49 -2.51 1.25
N MET A 32 10.50 -3.69 0.62
CA MET A 32 9.66 -4.84 0.97
C MET A 32 9.89 -5.30 2.42
N GLY A 33 11.10 -5.23 2.95
CA GLY A 33 11.37 -5.58 4.34
C GLY A 33 10.58 -4.74 5.34
N THR A 34 10.35 -3.45 5.05
CA THR A 34 9.49 -2.59 5.88
C THR A 34 8.02 -3.00 5.79
N ILE A 35 7.58 -3.51 4.63
CA ILE A 35 6.21 -4.02 4.44
C ILE A 35 6.02 -5.32 5.23
N GLU A 36 6.96 -6.25 5.10
CA GLU A 36 6.96 -7.54 5.80
C GLU A 36 6.89 -7.35 7.32
N GLU A 37 7.74 -6.49 7.89
CA GLU A 37 7.74 -6.16 9.31
C GLU A 37 6.41 -5.52 9.75
N LYS A 38 5.94 -4.50 9.04
CA LYS A 38 4.76 -3.74 9.43
C LYS A 38 3.48 -4.56 9.42
N TYR A 39 3.35 -5.49 8.47
CA TYR A 39 2.14 -6.28 8.29
C TYR A 39 2.28 -7.71 8.82
N ASN A 40 3.43 -8.06 9.41
CA ASN A 40 3.77 -9.41 9.84
C ASN A 40 3.45 -10.43 8.74
N ARG A 41 4.05 -10.21 7.56
CA ARG A 41 3.97 -11.11 6.41
C ARG A 41 5.38 -11.40 5.89
N ASP A 42 5.55 -12.53 5.23
CA ASP A 42 6.79 -12.92 4.54
C ASP A 42 6.47 -13.20 3.07
N PHE A 43 6.98 -12.35 2.17
CA PHE A 43 6.81 -12.48 0.72
C PHE A 43 7.99 -13.19 0.06
N GLY A 44 8.99 -13.62 0.84
CA GLY A 44 10.12 -14.42 0.35
C GLY A 44 11.06 -13.67 -0.59
N VAL A 45 11.14 -12.35 -0.46
CA VAL A 45 11.98 -11.49 -1.30
C VAL A 45 13.11 -10.84 -0.49
N ARG A 46 14.07 -10.23 -1.19
CA ARG A 46 15.09 -9.44 -0.51
C ARG A 46 14.46 -8.23 0.16
N SER A 47 14.91 -7.91 1.37
CA SER A 47 14.36 -6.81 2.16
C SER A 47 14.50 -5.45 1.47
N ASP A 48 15.54 -5.25 0.67
CA ASP A 48 15.82 -4.03 -0.11
C ASP A 48 15.11 -3.97 -1.47
N MET A 49 14.24 -4.93 -1.79
CA MET A 49 13.42 -4.88 -2.99
C MET A 49 12.40 -3.74 -2.89
N ASP A 50 12.28 -2.95 -3.95
CA ASP A 50 11.25 -1.92 -4.06
C ASP A 50 9.85 -2.52 -4.17
N LEU A 51 8.89 -1.96 -3.44
CA LEU A 51 7.47 -2.34 -3.48
C LEU A 51 6.91 -2.27 -4.91
N GLY A 52 7.20 -1.21 -5.65
CA GLY A 52 6.71 -1.06 -7.03
C GLY A 52 7.16 -2.22 -7.92
N ALA A 53 8.44 -2.58 -7.86
CA ALA A 53 8.98 -3.71 -8.62
C ALA A 53 8.31 -5.05 -8.22
N PHE A 54 7.94 -5.21 -6.95
CA PHE A 54 7.23 -6.39 -6.48
C PHE A 54 5.79 -6.42 -7.00
N LEU A 55 5.08 -5.31 -6.91
CA LEU A 55 3.69 -5.16 -7.39
C LEU A 55 3.60 -5.43 -8.89
N ASP A 56 4.48 -4.82 -9.69
CA ASP A 56 4.54 -4.99 -11.15
C ASP A 56 4.79 -6.46 -11.53
N LYS A 57 5.77 -7.12 -10.88
CA LYS A 57 6.12 -8.52 -11.15
C LYS A 57 4.97 -9.48 -10.87
N ASN A 58 4.12 -9.15 -9.90
CA ASN A 58 2.99 -9.99 -9.49
C ASN A 58 1.64 -9.51 -10.04
N ASN A 59 1.63 -8.48 -10.90
CA ASN A 59 0.42 -7.88 -11.48
C ASN A 59 -0.60 -7.43 -10.41
N ILE A 60 -0.11 -6.74 -9.37
CA ILE A 60 -0.90 -6.22 -8.25
C ILE A 60 -0.95 -4.69 -8.35
N ALA A 61 -2.13 -4.09 -8.22
CA ALA A 61 -2.29 -2.66 -8.44
C ALA A 61 -1.80 -1.79 -7.27
N SER A 62 -1.87 -2.28 -6.02
CA SER A 62 -1.52 -1.47 -4.85
C SER A 62 -1.04 -2.30 -3.66
N LEU A 63 -0.40 -1.63 -2.68
CA LEU A 63 -0.08 -2.26 -1.39
C LEU A 63 -1.33 -2.80 -0.69
N ASN A 64 -2.47 -2.10 -0.80
CA ASN A 64 -3.70 -2.55 -0.18
C ASN A 64 -4.11 -3.93 -0.72
N ASP A 65 -4.07 -4.08 -2.04
CA ASP A 65 -4.40 -5.36 -2.69
C ASP A 65 -3.39 -6.45 -2.32
N LEU A 66 -2.10 -6.11 -2.22
CA LEU A 66 -1.06 -7.03 -1.76
C LEU A 66 -1.36 -7.56 -0.35
N ILE A 67 -1.65 -6.68 0.62
CA ILE A 67 -1.89 -7.09 2.01
C ILE A 67 -3.18 -7.91 2.16
N HIS A 68 -4.16 -7.72 1.29
CA HIS A 68 -5.40 -8.50 1.26
C HIS A 68 -5.34 -9.74 0.37
N SER A 69 -4.24 -9.95 -0.37
CA SER A 69 -4.03 -11.14 -1.21
C SER A 69 -3.56 -12.37 -0.41
N ASP A 70 -3.66 -13.52 -1.06
CA ASP A 70 -3.14 -14.80 -0.54
C ASP A 70 -1.60 -14.94 -0.71
N LEU A 71 -0.93 -13.92 -1.26
CA LEU A 71 0.52 -13.95 -1.46
C LEU A 71 1.27 -13.75 -0.14
N GLY A 72 2.36 -14.49 0.02
CA GLY A 72 3.18 -14.44 1.23
C GLY A 72 2.56 -15.16 2.42
N LYS A 73 3.43 -15.56 3.35
CA LYS A 73 3.07 -16.27 4.58
C LYS A 73 2.78 -15.29 5.70
N LYS A 74 2.01 -15.73 6.71
CA LYS A 74 1.83 -15.02 7.98
C LYS A 74 2.62 -15.71 9.08
#